data_AF-A0A1X1Q5X7-F1
#
_entry.id   AF-A0A1X1Q5X7-F1
#
_cell.length_a   1.000
_cell.length_b   1.000
_cell.length_c   1.000
_cell.angle_alpha   90.00
_cell.angle_beta   90.00
_cell.angle_gamma   90.00
#
_symmetry.space_group_name_H-M   'P 1'
#
loop_
_entity.id
_entity.type
_entity.pdbx_description
1 polymer ?
#
loop_
_entity_poly.entity_id
_entity_poly.type
_entity_poly.pdbx_seq_one_letter_code
_entity_poly.pdbx_strand_id
1 'polypeptide(L)'
;MRSCEKLLDNLKNNHIDEYKYLVKKCFETDEQGNRVFFVGFRRDYLELYYKGMCAFKLTEKEGNTIYETDRYYVEDDDSKKEMTFDVLQDSFETICRQIKKHVSGGHDRKKRREKICQQWLMNGANQVLDDWYYIDMEYIDKTNPCGRFDMIAINRKLNKERKHDVALIELKVTNRSFKGLNGKTYGEKKEEYEELSKNLYIAKHRKVKYGSGVVSHIADFLRYLYNTASYTNQLRHELVEMIKSNIELGIIDPQNPLYGVNTVDMISDKPQIYIVSYSYTPSLDGDKDTKSEVKSMKRSFYKYLYDSDYSLENMLNPSQIEGILNEKDSFKEFIKDDTRRKICIKEKVRGEEYIFNIAFVDPDEDNPLVCIF
;
A
#
# COMPACT_ATOMS: atom_id res chain seq x y z
N MET A 1 3.96 -25.99 -5.59
CA MET A 1 3.65 -24.64 -5.07
C MET A 1 4.09 -23.63 -6.13
N ARG A 2 3.15 -22.80 -6.62
CA ARG A 2 3.43 -21.67 -7.52
C ARG A 2 4.08 -20.56 -6.69
N SER A 3 5.17 -19.99 -7.19
CA SER A 3 5.86 -18.82 -6.63
C SER A 3 6.17 -17.87 -7.79
N CYS A 4 6.30 -16.58 -7.52
CA CYS A 4 6.66 -15.61 -8.54
C CYS A 4 8.05 -15.89 -9.15
N GLU A 5 8.97 -16.44 -8.35
CA GLU A 5 10.27 -16.95 -8.82
C GLU A 5 10.10 -17.96 -9.95
N LYS A 6 9.20 -18.95 -9.78
CA LYS A 6 8.95 -19.95 -10.83
C LYS A 6 8.31 -19.36 -12.08
N LEU A 7 7.43 -18.37 -11.91
CA LEU A 7 6.85 -17.64 -13.03
C LEU A 7 7.97 -16.94 -13.82
N LEU A 8 8.89 -16.24 -13.14
CA LEU A 8 10.02 -15.58 -13.78
C LEU A 8 10.99 -16.57 -14.41
N ASP A 9 11.29 -17.69 -13.76
CA ASP A 9 12.11 -18.77 -14.33
C ASP A 9 11.49 -19.34 -15.60
N ASN A 10 10.17 -19.57 -15.60
CA ASN A 10 9.45 -20.04 -16.78
C ASN A 10 9.52 -18.99 -17.91
N LEU A 11 9.30 -17.71 -17.60
CA LEU A 11 9.46 -16.64 -18.58
C LEU A 11 10.87 -16.63 -19.17
N LYS A 12 11.90 -16.67 -18.32
CA LYS A 12 13.30 -16.61 -18.75
C LYS A 12 13.71 -17.80 -19.61
N ASN A 13 13.24 -19.00 -19.28
CA ASN A 13 13.67 -20.23 -19.94
C ASN A 13 12.80 -20.62 -21.14
N ASN A 14 11.49 -20.36 -21.07
CA ASN A 14 10.52 -20.85 -22.05
C ASN A 14 9.81 -19.73 -22.84
N HIS A 15 9.78 -18.49 -22.32
CA HIS A 15 9.11 -17.34 -22.95
C HIS A 15 10.04 -16.12 -23.01
N ILE A 16 11.24 -16.29 -23.58
CA ILE A 16 12.33 -15.32 -23.47
C ILE A 16 11.96 -13.91 -23.98
N ASP A 17 11.11 -13.81 -25.00
CA ASP A 17 10.67 -12.53 -25.55
C ASP A 17 9.73 -11.79 -24.58
N GLU A 18 8.87 -12.53 -23.88
CA GLU A 18 8.01 -12.01 -22.81
C GLU A 18 8.85 -11.51 -21.63
N TYR A 19 9.87 -12.28 -21.23
CA TYR A 19 10.82 -11.87 -20.18
C TYR A 19 11.56 -10.59 -20.55
N LYS A 20 12.13 -10.52 -21.76
CA LYS A 20 12.82 -9.32 -22.26
C LYS A 20 11.89 -8.12 -22.33
N TYR A 21 10.65 -8.32 -22.76
CA TYR A 21 9.65 -7.26 -22.79
C TYR A 21 9.35 -6.72 -21.39
N LEU A 22 9.12 -7.61 -20.41
CA LEU A 22 8.89 -7.22 -19.02
C LEU A 22 10.09 -6.44 -18.45
N VAL A 23 11.31 -6.95 -18.62
CA VAL A 23 12.54 -6.25 -18.19
C VAL A 23 12.61 -4.87 -18.83
N LYS A 24 12.44 -4.76 -20.15
CA LYS A 24 12.44 -3.47 -20.86
C LYS A 24 11.44 -2.49 -20.25
N LYS A 25 10.22 -2.95 -19.93
CA LYS A 25 9.20 -2.09 -19.30
C LYS A 25 9.56 -1.65 -17.87
N CYS A 26 10.21 -2.50 -17.08
CA CYS A 26 10.65 -2.16 -15.72
C CYS A 26 11.70 -1.03 -15.68
N PHE A 27 12.44 -0.82 -16.77
CA PHE A 27 13.46 0.22 -16.91
C PHE A 27 13.05 1.37 -17.84
N GLU A 28 11.81 1.40 -18.32
CA GLU A 28 11.33 2.49 -19.15
C GLU A 28 11.19 3.78 -18.32
N THR A 29 11.80 4.86 -18.81
CA THR A 29 11.80 6.17 -18.15
C THR A 29 11.08 7.23 -18.98
N ASP A 30 10.56 8.26 -18.30
CA ASP A 30 10.04 9.46 -18.96
C ASP A 30 11.18 10.37 -19.43
N GLU A 31 10.82 11.53 -20.02
CA GLU A 31 11.77 12.53 -20.52
C GLU A 31 12.66 13.12 -19.40
N GLN A 32 12.23 13.01 -18.14
CA GLN A 32 12.95 13.47 -16.97
C GLN A 32 13.82 12.35 -16.34
N GLY A 33 13.83 11.15 -16.93
CA GLY A 33 14.59 10.00 -16.43
C GLY A 33 13.92 9.24 -15.28
N ASN A 34 12.67 9.55 -14.94
CA ASN A 34 11.94 8.85 -13.89
C ASN A 34 11.35 7.55 -14.44
N ARG A 35 11.41 6.45 -13.67
CA ARG A 35 10.74 5.20 -14.03
C ARG A 35 9.25 5.44 -14.20
N VAL A 36 8.70 4.86 -15.26
CA VAL A 36 7.30 5.05 -15.64
C VAL A 36 6.42 3.90 -15.16
N PHE A 37 6.99 2.70 -15.06
CA PHE A 37 6.30 1.51 -14.60
C PHE A 37 6.82 1.06 -13.25
N PHE A 38 5.92 0.40 -12.51
CA PHE A 38 6.23 -0.33 -11.30
C PHE A 38 5.75 -1.78 -11.47
N VAL A 39 6.47 -2.75 -10.92
CA VAL A 39 6.05 -4.16 -10.97
C VAL A 39 5.77 -4.67 -9.56
N GLY A 40 4.54 -5.09 -9.32
CA GLY A 40 4.13 -5.77 -8.09
C GLY A 40 4.26 -7.27 -8.27
N PHE A 41 4.93 -7.95 -7.34
CA PHE A 41 4.99 -9.41 -7.31
C PHE A 41 4.01 -9.95 -6.27
N ARG A 42 3.38 -11.06 -6.58
CA ARG A 42 2.49 -11.80 -5.68
C ARG A 42 2.84 -13.28 -5.81
N ARG A 43 2.36 -14.10 -4.88
CA ARG A 43 2.73 -15.51 -4.84
C ARG A 43 2.55 -16.25 -6.18
N ASP A 44 1.49 -15.96 -6.93
CA ASP A 44 1.13 -16.70 -8.14
C ASP A 44 0.98 -15.85 -9.41
N TYR A 45 1.33 -14.56 -9.34
CA TYR A 45 1.21 -13.62 -10.46
C TYR A 45 2.06 -12.37 -10.23
N LEU A 46 2.31 -11.62 -11.30
CA LEU A 46 2.85 -10.26 -11.21
C LEU A 46 1.91 -9.26 -11.89
N GLU A 47 2.01 -8.00 -11.51
CA GLU A 47 1.24 -6.90 -12.08
C GLU A 47 2.18 -5.78 -12.51
N LEU A 48 1.98 -5.28 -13.73
CA LEU A 48 2.68 -4.09 -14.20
C LEU A 48 1.77 -2.88 -14.03
N TYR A 49 2.22 -1.89 -13.27
CA TYR A 49 1.50 -0.68 -12.92
C TYR A 49 1.98 0.52 -13.74
N TYR A 50 1.02 1.32 -14.21
CA TYR A 50 1.24 2.60 -14.88
C TYR A 50 0.29 3.66 -14.31
N LYS A 51 0.84 4.77 -13.81
CA LYS A 51 0.07 5.87 -13.17
C LYS A 51 -0.91 5.38 -12.08
N GLY A 52 -0.48 4.46 -11.24
CA GLY A 52 -1.23 3.85 -10.14
C GLY A 52 -2.22 2.77 -10.57
N MET A 53 -2.35 2.48 -11.86
CA MET A 53 -3.31 1.51 -12.39
C MET A 53 -2.59 0.27 -12.92
N CYS A 54 -3.17 -0.90 -12.69
CA CYS A 54 -2.65 -2.16 -13.23
C CYS A 54 -2.88 -2.17 -14.76
N ALA A 55 -1.80 -2.05 -15.53
CA ALA A 55 -1.81 -2.12 -16.98
C ALA A 55 -2.05 -3.55 -17.47
N PHE A 56 -1.41 -4.52 -16.81
CA PHE A 56 -1.77 -5.93 -16.95
C PHE A 56 -1.33 -6.73 -15.72
N LYS A 57 -2.03 -7.84 -15.51
CA LYS A 57 -1.65 -8.93 -14.61
C LYS A 57 -1.17 -10.11 -15.43
N LEU A 58 -0.01 -10.66 -15.09
CA LEU A 58 0.57 -11.84 -15.73
C LEU A 58 0.50 -13.04 -14.78
N THR A 59 -0.09 -14.12 -15.26
CA THR A 59 -0.25 -15.39 -14.55
C THR A 59 0.23 -16.55 -15.41
N GLU A 60 0.47 -17.71 -14.80
CA GLU A 60 0.70 -18.97 -15.50
C GLU A 60 -0.50 -19.92 -15.37
N LYS A 61 -0.94 -20.48 -16.50
CA LYS A 61 -1.99 -21.49 -16.58
C LYS A 61 -1.58 -22.56 -17.59
N GLU A 62 -1.48 -23.80 -17.10
CA GLU A 62 -1.19 -24.98 -17.93
C GLU A 62 0.12 -24.84 -18.75
N GLY A 63 1.15 -24.22 -18.14
CA GLY A 63 2.45 -23.98 -18.78
C GLY A 63 2.48 -22.80 -19.75
N ASN A 64 1.35 -22.14 -19.99
CA ASN A 64 1.27 -20.92 -20.79
C ASN A 64 1.13 -19.69 -19.91
N THR A 65 1.59 -18.56 -20.42
CA THR A 65 1.41 -17.24 -19.83
C THR A 65 0.08 -16.64 -20.27
N ILE A 66 -0.63 -16.03 -19.31
CA ILE A 66 -1.89 -15.33 -19.55
C ILE A 66 -1.77 -13.93 -19.01
N TYR A 67 -2.13 -12.96 -19.85
CA TYR A 67 -2.18 -11.55 -19.53
C TYR A 67 -3.63 -11.11 -19.34
N GLU A 68 -3.93 -10.48 -18.23
CA GLU A 68 -5.24 -9.91 -17.92
C GLU A 68 -5.14 -8.39 -17.82
N THR A 69 -5.98 -7.67 -18.55
CA THR A 69 -6.17 -6.21 -18.38
C THR A 69 -7.62 -5.91 -18.01
N ASP A 70 -7.85 -4.71 -17.49
CA ASP A 70 -9.19 -4.14 -17.46
C ASP A 70 -9.70 -3.89 -18.89
N ARG A 71 -10.89 -4.38 -19.22
CA ARG A 71 -11.52 -4.17 -20.51
C ARG A 71 -11.78 -2.70 -20.77
N TYR A 72 -11.86 -1.87 -19.74
CA TYR A 72 -12.11 -0.45 -19.90
C TYR A 72 -10.96 0.20 -20.69
N TYR A 73 -9.76 -0.37 -20.61
CA TYR A 73 -8.59 0.13 -21.34
C TYR A 73 -8.54 -0.27 -22.82
N VAL A 74 -9.42 -1.16 -23.26
CA VAL A 74 -9.41 -1.72 -24.63
C VAL A 74 -10.76 -1.62 -25.34
N GLU A 75 -11.87 -1.68 -24.60
CA GLU A 75 -13.23 -1.92 -25.10
C GLU A 75 -14.30 -1.08 -24.39
N ASP A 76 -13.94 -0.13 -23.50
CA ASP A 76 -14.87 0.68 -22.69
C ASP A 76 -15.88 -0.18 -21.85
N ASP A 77 -15.45 -1.34 -21.36
CA ASP A 77 -16.22 -2.29 -20.52
C ASP A 77 -15.48 -2.53 -19.18
N ASP A 78 -16.13 -2.46 -18.01
CA ASP A 78 -15.47 -2.58 -16.69
C ASP A 78 -15.07 -4.03 -16.27
N SER A 79 -15.16 -5.02 -17.17
CA SER A 79 -14.77 -6.42 -16.89
C SER A 79 -13.28 -6.71 -17.19
N LYS A 80 -12.81 -7.95 -17.02
CA LYS A 80 -11.43 -8.34 -17.33
C LYS A 80 -11.33 -9.00 -18.70
N LYS A 81 -10.20 -8.79 -19.38
CA LYS A 81 -9.87 -9.45 -20.66
C LYS A 81 -8.55 -10.19 -20.54
N GLU A 82 -8.63 -11.51 -20.72
CA GLU A 82 -7.47 -12.36 -20.97
C GLU A 82 -6.98 -12.14 -22.41
N MET A 83 -5.66 -12.12 -22.61
CA MET A 83 -5.01 -11.99 -23.91
C MET A 83 -3.67 -12.73 -23.95
N THR A 84 -3.24 -13.07 -25.16
CA THR A 84 -1.90 -13.58 -25.44
C THR A 84 -0.87 -12.46 -25.42
N PHE A 85 0.41 -12.82 -25.40
CA PHE A 85 1.49 -11.84 -25.43
C PHE A 85 1.46 -10.94 -26.68
N ASP A 86 1.27 -11.51 -27.87
CA ASP A 86 1.22 -10.74 -29.13
C ASP A 86 0.12 -9.66 -29.09
N VAL A 87 -1.08 -10.04 -28.64
CA VAL A 87 -2.22 -9.12 -28.51
C VAL A 87 -1.95 -8.05 -27.46
N LEU A 88 -1.30 -8.41 -26.34
CA LEU A 88 -0.88 -7.44 -25.33
C LEU A 88 0.09 -6.43 -25.93
N GLN A 89 1.12 -6.89 -26.64
CA GLN A 89 2.15 -6.02 -27.21
C GLN A 89 1.55 -5.02 -28.19
N ASP A 90 0.66 -5.48 -29.09
CA ASP A 90 -0.04 -4.63 -30.05
C ASP A 90 -0.98 -3.62 -29.36
N SER A 91 -1.54 -3.99 -28.21
CA SER A 91 -2.52 -3.16 -27.49
C SER A 91 -1.90 -2.26 -26.41
N PHE A 92 -0.63 -2.46 -26.04
CA PHE A 92 -0.06 -1.90 -24.82
C PHE A 92 -0.03 -0.37 -24.80
N GLU A 93 0.29 0.26 -25.93
CA GLU A 93 0.25 1.72 -26.05
C GLU A 93 -1.18 2.27 -25.91
N THR A 94 -2.17 1.54 -26.44
CA THR A 94 -3.58 1.89 -26.26
C THR A 94 -4.01 1.76 -24.81
N ILE A 95 -3.61 0.68 -24.12
CA ILE A 95 -3.86 0.49 -22.69
C ILE A 95 -3.29 1.67 -21.88
N CYS A 96 -2.01 2.02 -22.11
CA CYS A 96 -1.36 3.14 -21.43
C CYS A 96 -2.07 4.47 -21.74
N ARG A 97 -2.44 4.72 -22.99
CA ARG A 97 -3.20 5.92 -23.38
C ARG A 97 -4.55 6.00 -22.65
N GLN A 98 -5.28 4.89 -22.55
CA GLN A 98 -6.58 4.87 -21.85
C GLN A 98 -6.41 5.03 -20.35
N ILE A 99 -5.40 4.41 -19.73
CA ILE A 99 -5.06 4.67 -18.34
C ILE A 99 -4.78 6.16 -18.12
N LYS A 100 -3.95 6.79 -18.97
CA LYS A 100 -3.64 8.23 -18.88
C LYS A 100 -4.92 9.08 -18.95
N LYS A 101 -5.81 8.79 -19.91
CA LYS A 101 -7.11 9.47 -20.03
C LYS A 101 -7.97 9.24 -18.79
N HIS A 102 -8.03 8.01 -18.30
CA HIS A 102 -8.80 7.63 -17.12
C HIS A 102 -8.33 8.40 -15.89
N VAL A 103 -7.03 8.43 -15.60
CA VAL A 103 -6.50 9.14 -14.42
C VAL A 103 -6.62 10.65 -14.53
N SER A 104 -6.56 11.22 -15.74
CA SER A 104 -6.80 12.65 -15.98
C SER A 104 -8.28 13.04 -16.04
N GLY A 105 -9.18 12.07 -16.29
CA GLY A 105 -10.60 12.28 -16.53
C GLY A 105 -11.38 12.60 -15.26
N GLY A 106 -12.48 13.34 -15.39
CA GLY A 106 -13.31 13.83 -14.27
C GLY A 106 -14.06 12.76 -13.47
N HIS A 107 -14.08 11.49 -13.90
CA HIS A 107 -14.71 10.40 -13.15
C HIS A 107 -13.89 10.06 -11.90
N ASP A 108 -14.56 9.93 -10.76
CA ASP A 108 -14.02 9.52 -9.45
C ASP A 108 -12.56 9.91 -9.13
N ARG A 109 -12.24 11.21 -9.23
CA ARG A 109 -10.90 11.77 -9.03
C ARG A 109 -10.22 11.36 -7.70
N LYS A 110 -10.99 11.00 -6.67
CA LYS A 110 -10.46 10.76 -5.32
C LYS A 110 -9.64 9.48 -5.20
N LYS A 111 -10.21 8.32 -5.60
CA LYS A 111 -9.49 7.03 -5.53
C LYS A 111 -8.26 6.99 -6.44
N ARG A 112 -8.29 7.79 -7.51
CA ARG A 112 -7.21 7.83 -8.52
C ARG A 112 -5.99 8.60 -8.00
N ARG A 113 -6.19 9.71 -7.28
CA ARG A 113 -5.10 10.50 -6.66
C ARG A 113 -4.23 9.65 -5.73
N GLU A 114 -4.84 8.85 -4.87
CA GLU A 114 -4.13 8.00 -3.93
C GLU A 114 -3.20 7.01 -4.65
N LYS A 115 -3.70 6.27 -5.64
CA LYS A 115 -2.90 5.32 -6.41
C LYS A 115 -1.78 5.96 -7.23
N ILE A 116 -2.06 7.14 -7.80
CA ILE A 116 -1.03 7.91 -8.53
C ILE A 116 0.07 8.35 -7.56
N CYS A 117 -0.33 8.82 -6.37
CA CYS A 117 0.60 9.21 -5.31
C CYS A 117 1.45 8.01 -4.84
N GLN A 118 0.83 6.84 -4.62
CA GLN A 118 1.54 5.59 -4.29
C GLN A 118 2.65 5.32 -5.33
N GLN A 119 2.30 5.19 -6.63
CA GLN A 119 3.30 4.88 -7.64
C GLN A 119 4.38 5.97 -7.78
N TRP A 120 4.01 7.25 -7.66
CA TRP A 120 4.98 8.35 -7.68
C TRP A 120 6.00 8.24 -6.53
N LEU A 121 5.55 7.95 -5.31
CA LEU A 121 6.42 7.73 -4.16
C LEU A 121 7.37 6.55 -4.41
N MET A 122 6.85 5.41 -4.90
CA MET A 122 7.68 4.23 -5.16
C MET A 122 8.74 4.52 -6.21
N ASN A 123 8.36 5.13 -7.33
CA ASN A 123 9.29 5.39 -8.42
C ASN A 123 10.35 6.40 -8.00
N GLY A 124 9.98 7.47 -7.28
CA GLY A 124 10.95 8.45 -6.78
C GLY A 124 11.86 7.87 -5.70
N ALA A 125 11.30 7.28 -4.65
CA ALA A 125 12.06 6.81 -3.50
C ALA A 125 12.92 5.57 -3.78
N ASN A 126 12.52 4.71 -4.73
CA ASN A 126 13.35 3.56 -5.11
C ASN A 126 14.53 3.94 -6.01
N GLN A 127 14.45 5.08 -6.71
CA GLN A 127 15.55 5.61 -7.52
C GLN A 127 16.65 6.27 -6.71
N VAL A 128 16.31 6.80 -5.52
CA VAL A 128 17.30 7.29 -4.56
C VAL A 128 17.68 6.17 -3.58
N LEU A 129 18.95 6.10 -3.18
CA LEU A 129 19.41 5.19 -2.12
C LEU A 129 19.00 5.73 -0.73
N ASP A 130 17.69 5.96 -0.55
CA ASP A 130 17.12 6.32 0.75
C ASP A 130 17.10 5.11 1.69
N ASP A 131 16.68 5.30 2.94
CA ASP A 131 16.61 4.21 3.92
C ASP A 131 15.52 3.20 3.55
N TRP A 132 14.44 3.61 2.90
CA TRP A 132 13.31 2.73 2.62
C TRP A 132 13.18 2.40 1.13
N TYR A 133 13.01 1.12 0.84
CA TYR A 133 12.70 0.59 -0.48
C TYR A 133 11.26 0.12 -0.51
N TYR A 134 10.43 0.73 -1.37
CA TYR A 134 9.03 0.36 -1.54
C TYR A 134 8.93 -0.85 -2.45
N ILE A 135 8.45 -1.97 -1.90
CA ILE A 135 8.48 -3.25 -2.59
C ILE A 135 7.17 -3.61 -3.26
N ASP A 136 6.06 -3.03 -2.78
CA ASP A 136 4.73 -3.34 -3.31
C ASP A 136 3.71 -2.22 -3.06
N MET A 137 2.69 -2.15 -3.92
CA MET A 137 1.49 -1.31 -3.75
C MET A 137 0.23 -2.14 -3.93
N GLU A 138 -0.85 -1.72 -3.26
CA GLU A 138 -2.14 -2.42 -3.25
C GLU A 138 -2.00 -3.91 -2.89
N TYR A 139 -1.22 -4.19 -1.85
CA TYR A 139 -1.04 -5.54 -1.35
C TYR A 139 -2.35 -6.07 -0.77
N ILE A 140 -2.65 -7.35 -1.04
CA ILE A 140 -3.83 -8.05 -0.53
C ILE A 140 -3.44 -9.47 -0.14
N ASP A 141 -3.54 -9.78 1.15
CA ASP A 141 -3.52 -11.16 1.65
C ASP A 141 -4.85 -11.85 1.29
N LYS A 142 -4.82 -12.72 0.27
CA LYS A 142 -6.00 -13.49 -0.17
C LYS A 142 -6.57 -14.40 0.92
N THR A 143 -5.77 -14.76 1.93
CA THR A 143 -6.17 -15.66 3.03
C THR A 143 -6.70 -14.90 4.24
N ASN A 144 -6.38 -13.60 4.36
CA ASN A 144 -6.80 -12.74 5.45
C ASN A 144 -7.35 -11.40 4.92
N PRO A 145 -8.68 -11.17 4.98
CA PRO A 145 -9.29 -9.94 4.46
C PRO A 145 -8.82 -8.65 5.16
N CYS A 146 -8.15 -8.75 6.32
CA CYS A 146 -7.55 -7.62 7.03
C CYS A 146 -6.14 -7.27 6.54
N GLY A 147 -5.53 -8.09 5.69
CA GLY A 147 -4.17 -7.87 5.15
C GLY A 147 -4.19 -7.08 3.85
N ARG A 148 -4.84 -5.92 3.83
CA ARG A 148 -4.80 -4.99 2.69
C ARG A 148 -4.01 -3.75 3.07
N PHE A 149 -2.97 -3.46 2.30
CA PHE A 149 -2.11 -2.29 2.53
C PHE A 149 -1.97 -1.51 1.23
N ASP A 150 -1.94 -0.18 1.34
CA ASP A 150 -1.73 0.67 0.18
C ASP A 150 -0.31 0.52 -0.34
N MET A 151 0.68 0.43 0.56
CA MET A 151 2.08 0.20 0.20
C MET A 151 2.79 -0.64 1.27
N ILE A 152 3.87 -1.31 0.85
CA ILE A 152 4.82 -1.97 1.75
C ILE A 152 6.22 -1.46 1.42
N ALA A 153 6.99 -1.15 2.45
CA ALA A 153 8.40 -0.79 2.30
C ALA A 153 9.29 -1.60 3.25
N ILE A 154 10.55 -1.78 2.84
CA ILE A 154 11.58 -2.48 3.59
C ILE A 154 12.75 -1.52 3.79
N ASN A 155 13.22 -1.40 5.02
CA ASN A 155 14.37 -0.57 5.32
C ASN A 155 15.65 -1.25 4.79
N ARG A 156 16.39 -0.57 3.91
CA ARG A 156 17.69 -0.99 3.38
C ARG A 156 18.73 -1.12 4.50
N LYS A 157 18.65 -0.33 5.57
CA LYS A 157 19.51 -0.44 6.75
C LYS A 157 19.01 -1.51 7.70
N LEU A 158 19.97 -2.17 8.34
CA LEU A 158 19.69 -3.13 9.39
C LEU A 158 19.37 -2.42 10.71
N ASN A 159 18.37 -2.91 11.42
CA ASN A 159 18.06 -2.51 12.78
C ASN A 159 19.07 -3.09 13.79
N LYS A 160 18.87 -2.83 15.09
CA LYS A 160 19.75 -3.30 16.16
C LYS A 160 19.83 -4.83 16.27
N GLU A 161 18.82 -5.55 15.80
CA GLU A 161 18.78 -7.02 15.74
C GLU A 161 19.39 -7.57 14.44
N ARG A 162 19.99 -6.71 13.60
CA ARG A 162 20.53 -7.05 12.29
C ARG A 162 19.48 -7.58 11.32
N LYS A 163 18.26 -7.06 11.39
CA LYS A 163 17.16 -7.34 10.46
C LYS A 163 16.74 -6.08 9.72
N HIS A 164 16.16 -6.23 8.54
CA HIS A 164 15.52 -5.14 7.81
C HIS A 164 14.12 -4.88 8.38
N ASP A 165 13.87 -3.65 8.82
CA ASP A 165 12.53 -3.26 9.29
C ASP A 165 11.53 -3.21 8.12
N VAL A 166 10.26 -3.46 8.42
CA VAL A 166 9.17 -3.43 7.44
C VAL A 166 8.19 -2.33 7.83
N ALA A 167 7.73 -1.56 6.85
CA ALA A 167 6.67 -0.58 7.00
C ALA A 167 5.43 -1.07 6.25
N LEU A 168 4.30 -1.20 6.96
CA LEU A 168 2.98 -1.39 6.37
C LEU A 168 2.31 -0.02 6.33
N ILE A 169 1.96 0.44 5.13
CA ILE A 169 1.62 1.85 4.89
C ILE A 169 0.18 1.94 4.41
N GLU A 170 -0.58 2.81 5.08
CA GLU A 170 -1.84 3.36 4.61
C GLU A 170 -1.60 4.80 4.14
N LEU A 171 -1.95 5.09 2.90
CA LEU A 171 -1.79 6.41 2.30
C LEU A 171 -3.15 7.10 2.23
N LYS A 172 -3.17 8.38 2.56
CA LYS A 172 -4.31 9.25 2.32
C LYS A 172 -3.85 10.48 1.57
N VAL A 173 -4.69 10.95 0.66
CA VAL A 173 -4.49 12.23 -0.02
C VAL A 173 -5.63 13.15 0.34
N THR A 174 -5.31 14.35 0.80
CA THR A 174 -6.23 15.38 1.33
C THR A 174 -6.96 15.01 2.62
N ASN A 175 -7.59 16.01 3.25
CA ASN A 175 -8.36 15.83 4.49
C ASN A 175 -9.72 15.09 4.31
N ARG A 176 -10.12 14.79 3.07
CA ARG A 176 -11.45 14.21 2.75
C ARG A 176 -11.50 12.70 2.90
N SER A 177 -10.35 12.05 3.08
CA SER A 177 -10.17 10.60 2.97
C SER A 177 -10.25 9.87 4.31
N PHE A 178 -10.50 10.59 5.41
CA PHE A 178 -10.52 10.02 6.77
C PHE A 178 -11.90 9.52 7.24
N LYS A 179 -12.98 9.81 6.49
CA LYS A 179 -14.36 9.47 6.88
C LYS A 179 -14.58 7.96 7.01
N GLY A 180 -15.04 7.52 8.18
CA GLY A 180 -15.38 6.12 8.50
C GLY A 180 -16.83 5.72 8.21
N LEU A 181 -17.26 4.61 8.80
CA LEU A 181 -18.58 4.00 8.59
C LEU A 181 -19.73 5.02 8.74
N ASN A 182 -20.69 4.96 7.82
CA ASN A 182 -21.91 5.73 7.92
C ASN A 182 -22.77 5.17 9.08
N GLY A 183 -23.29 6.04 9.95
CA GLY A 183 -24.17 5.64 11.06
C GLY A 183 -25.41 4.84 10.62
N LYS A 184 -25.86 4.98 9.37
CA LYS A 184 -26.90 4.12 8.80
C LYS A 184 -26.45 2.65 8.67
N THR A 185 -25.28 2.41 8.08
CA THR A 185 -24.71 1.07 7.90
C THR A 185 -24.42 0.39 9.24
N TYR A 186 -24.09 1.19 10.25
CA TYR A 186 -23.96 0.71 11.61
C TYR A 186 -25.27 0.22 12.18
N GLY A 187 -26.33 1.05 12.14
CA GLY A 187 -27.63 0.69 12.68
C GLY A 187 -28.15 -0.62 12.09
N GLU A 188 -27.93 -0.82 10.79
CA GLU A 188 -28.28 -2.06 10.08
C GLU A 188 -27.48 -3.29 10.52
N LYS A 189 -26.29 -3.12 11.11
CA LYS A 189 -25.36 -4.19 11.52
C LYS A 189 -24.88 -4.08 12.97
N LYS A 190 -25.67 -3.42 13.82
CA LYS A 190 -25.24 -3.00 15.16
C LYS A 190 -24.74 -4.18 15.99
N GLU A 191 -25.46 -5.30 15.98
CA GLU A 191 -25.08 -6.50 16.70
C GLU A 191 -23.73 -7.09 16.24
N GLU A 192 -23.46 -7.10 14.92
CA GLU A 192 -22.16 -7.57 14.39
C GLU A 192 -21.01 -6.70 14.89
N TYR A 193 -21.20 -5.38 14.91
CA TYR A 193 -20.18 -4.43 15.39
C TYR A 193 -20.01 -4.46 16.91
N GLU A 194 -21.08 -4.63 17.68
CA GLU A 194 -21.00 -4.79 19.13
C GLU A 194 -20.36 -6.13 19.54
N GLU A 195 -20.51 -7.18 18.73
CA GLU A 195 -19.80 -8.45 18.94
C GLU A 195 -18.30 -8.30 18.60
N LEU A 196 -17.98 -7.61 17.50
CA LEU A 196 -16.59 -7.28 17.16
C LEU A 196 -15.92 -6.34 18.17
N SER A 197 -16.62 -5.36 18.72
CA SER A 197 -16.03 -4.44 19.71
C SER A 197 -15.71 -5.17 21.02
N LYS A 198 -16.40 -6.27 21.34
CA LYS A 198 -16.04 -7.14 22.47
C LYS A 198 -14.82 -8.01 22.16
N ASN A 199 -14.65 -8.42 20.90
CA ASN A 199 -13.51 -9.21 20.47
C ASN A 199 -13.21 -9.00 18.97
N LEU A 200 -12.29 -8.08 18.68
CA LEU A 200 -11.87 -7.70 17.32
C LEU A 200 -11.39 -8.89 16.47
N TYR A 201 -11.07 -10.01 17.14
CA TYR A 201 -10.36 -11.15 16.60
C TYR A 201 -11.26 -12.38 16.34
N ILE A 202 -12.58 -12.24 16.47
CA ILE A 202 -13.52 -13.33 16.14
C ILE A 202 -13.44 -13.64 14.64
N ALA A 203 -13.00 -14.86 14.31
CA ALA A 203 -12.84 -15.33 12.93
C ALA A 203 -14.13 -15.24 12.09
N LYS A 204 -15.30 -15.43 12.73
CA LYS A 204 -16.62 -15.31 12.11
C LYS A 204 -16.87 -13.92 11.50
N HIS A 205 -16.23 -12.89 12.05
CA HIS A 205 -16.45 -11.48 11.67
C HIS A 205 -15.31 -10.88 10.85
N ARG A 206 -14.43 -11.71 10.27
CA ARG A 206 -13.36 -11.26 9.35
C ARG A 206 -13.88 -10.50 8.12
N LYS A 207 -15.14 -10.71 7.74
CA LYS A 207 -15.77 -10.05 6.58
C LYS A 207 -16.43 -8.70 6.91
N VAL A 208 -16.61 -8.38 8.19
CA VAL A 208 -17.19 -7.09 8.60
C VAL A 208 -16.11 -6.03 8.46
N LYS A 209 -16.39 -5.02 7.63
CA LYS A 209 -15.50 -3.89 7.36
C LYS A 209 -15.99 -2.66 8.09
N TYR A 210 -15.10 -1.98 8.81
CA TYR A 210 -15.39 -0.74 9.55
C TYR A 210 -15.48 0.50 8.64
N GLY A 211 -15.61 0.29 7.32
CA GLY A 211 -15.71 1.33 6.30
C GLY A 211 -14.42 1.48 5.52
N SER A 212 -14.21 2.65 4.92
CA SER A 212 -12.98 3.02 4.19
C SER A 212 -12.25 4.20 4.83
N GLY A 213 -12.50 4.42 6.13
CA GLY A 213 -11.91 5.52 6.90
C GLY A 213 -10.74 5.05 7.73
N VAL A 214 -9.92 6.01 8.19
CA VAL A 214 -8.63 5.73 8.85
C VAL A 214 -8.75 4.82 10.07
N VAL A 215 -9.84 4.94 10.83
CA VAL A 215 -10.15 4.07 11.98
C VAL A 215 -10.31 2.61 11.54
N SER A 216 -10.97 2.35 10.41
CA SER A 216 -11.11 1.00 9.86
C SER A 216 -9.77 0.41 9.49
N HIS A 217 -8.91 1.21 8.85
CA HIS A 217 -7.59 0.76 8.44
C HIS A 217 -6.72 0.44 9.65
N ILE A 218 -6.69 1.30 10.68
CA ILE A 218 -6.02 1.01 11.98
C ILE A 218 -6.52 -0.32 12.57
N ALA A 219 -7.83 -0.52 12.61
CA ALA A 219 -8.41 -1.75 13.12
C ALA A 219 -7.97 -2.98 12.31
N ASP A 220 -7.99 -2.89 10.98
CA ASP A 220 -7.57 -3.98 10.10
C ASP A 220 -6.06 -4.29 10.25
N PHE A 221 -5.20 -3.28 10.41
CA PHE A 221 -3.79 -3.50 10.76
C PHE A 221 -3.64 -4.26 12.09
N LEU A 222 -4.32 -3.81 13.15
CA LEU A 222 -4.25 -4.47 14.46
C LEU A 222 -4.72 -5.93 14.37
N ARG A 223 -5.81 -6.20 13.62
CA ARG A 223 -6.31 -7.57 13.37
C ARG A 223 -5.31 -8.41 12.58
N TYR A 224 -4.66 -7.82 11.60
CA TYR A 224 -3.64 -8.48 10.81
C TYR A 224 -2.44 -8.88 11.68
N LEU A 225 -1.94 -7.98 12.53
CA LEU A 225 -0.81 -8.21 13.43
C LEU A 225 -1.15 -9.20 14.56
N TYR A 226 -2.38 -9.19 15.05
CA TYR A 226 -2.82 -10.15 16.06
C TYR A 226 -2.76 -11.60 15.55
N ASN A 227 -3.03 -11.80 14.26
CA ASN A 227 -2.83 -13.08 13.61
C ASN A 227 -1.35 -13.25 13.24
N THR A 228 -0.54 -13.66 14.22
CA THR A 228 0.91 -13.88 14.07
C THR A 228 1.29 -14.71 12.84
N ALA A 229 0.44 -15.63 12.38
CA ALA A 229 0.68 -16.43 11.17
C ALA A 229 0.61 -15.60 9.87
N SER A 230 -0.21 -14.54 9.83
CA SER A 230 -0.33 -13.68 8.64
C SER A 230 0.96 -12.91 8.37
N TYR A 231 1.44 -12.11 9.32
CA TYR A 231 2.69 -11.38 9.09
C TYR A 231 3.92 -12.30 9.13
N THR A 232 4.08 -13.04 10.23
CA THR A 232 5.34 -13.75 10.52
C THR A 232 5.61 -14.90 9.55
N ASN A 233 4.56 -15.63 9.15
CA ASN A 233 4.71 -16.84 8.32
C ASN A 233 4.31 -16.63 6.85
N GLN A 234 3.51 -15.61 6.53
CA GLN A 234 3.08 -15.38 5.14
C GLN A 234 3.77 -14.16 4.55
N LEU A 235 3.53 -12.94 5.04
CA LEU A 235 4.07 -11.75 4.38
C LEU A 235 5.59 -11.71 4.38
N ARG A 236 6.28 -12.06 5.48
CA ARG A 236 7.76 -12.09 5.49
C ARG A 236 8.35 -13.04 4.43
N HIS A 237 7.71 -14.17 4.18
CA HIS A 237 8.12 -15.10 3.12
C HIS A 237 7.89 -14.48 1.73
N GLU A 238 6.71 -13.89 1.52
CA GLU A 238 6.41 -13.20 0.25
C GLU A 238 7.35 -12.03 0.00
N LEU A 239 7.74 -11.27 1.02
CA LEU A 239 8.73 -10.19 0.91
C LEU A 239 10.08 -10.71 0.41
N VAL A 240 10.57 -11.85 0.91
CA VAL A 240 11.81 -12.46 0.41
C VAL A 240 11.67 -12.88 -1.05
N GLU A 241 10.53 -13.48 -1.44
CA GLU A 241 10.26 -13.84 -2.85
C GLU A 241 10.17 -12.59 -3.74
N MET A 242 9.55 -11.51 -3.26
CA MET A 242 9.46 -10.22 -3.97
C MET A 242 10.86 -9.61 -4.15
N ILE A 243 11.72 -9.63 -3.13
CA ILE A 243 13.10 -9.12 -3.23
C ILE A 243 13.87 -9.91 -4.27
N LYS A 244 13.83 -11.25 -4.20
CA LYS A 244 14.52 -12.12 -5.16
C LYS A 244 14.03 -11.92 -6.59
N SER A 245 12.71 -11.76 -6.77
CA SER A 245 12.11 -11.46 -8.08
C SER A 245 12.58 -10.11 -8.62
N ASN A 246 12.70 -9.09 -7.77
CA ASN A 246 13.26 -7.79 -8.16
C ASN A 246 14.76 -7.87 -8.50
N ILE A 247 15.54 -8.70 -7.79
CA ILE A 247 16.96 -8.97 -8.12
C ILE A 247 17.08 -9.67 -9.47
N GLU A 248 16.26 -10.69 -9.72
CA GLU A 248 16.25 -11.46 -10.98
C GLU A 248 15.93 -10.60 -12.20
N LEU A 249 15.08 -9.59 -12.05
CA LEU A 249 14.78 -8.61 -13.09
C LEU A 249 15.80 -7.45 -13.16
N GLY A 250 16.82 -7.45 -12.29
CA GLY A 250 17.84 -6.40 -12.18
C GLY A 250 17.34 -5.08 -11.57
N ILE A 251 16.11 -5.04 -11.05
CA ILE A 251 15.52 -3.85 -10.43
C ILE A 251 16.27 -3.47 -9.15
N ILE A 252 16.62 -4.48 -8.33
CA ILE A 252 17.52 -4.35 -7.20
C ILE A 252 18.92 -4.74 -7.70
N ASP A 253 19.80 -3.75 -7.79
CA ASP A 253 21.17 -3.95 -8.24
C ASP A 253 22.09 -4.49 -7.11
N PRO A 254 23.29 -5.00 -7.43
CA PRO A 254 24.22 -5.56 -6.44
C PRO A 254 24.73 -4.59 -5.36
N GLN A 255 24.62 -3.27 -5.56
CA GLN A 255 25.00 -2.27 -4.56
C GLN A 255 23.86 -1.98 -3.58
N ASN A 256 22.61 -2.33 -3.92
CA ASN A 256 21.47 -2.17 -3.04
C ASN A 256 21.60 -3.11 -1.82
N PRO A 257 21.50 -2.61 -0.58
CA PRO A 257 21.59 -3.43 0.63
C PRO A 257 20.62 -4.62 0.70
N LEU A 258 19.51 -4.57 -0.03
CA LEU A 258 18.54 -5.67 -0.10
C LEU A 258 18.99 -6.83 -1.00
N TYR A 259 20.04 -6.67 -1.82
CA TYR A 259 20.53 -7.70 -2.74
C TYR A 259 20.90 -9.02 -2.04
N GLY A 260 21.36 -8.94 -0.79
CA GLY A 260 21.74 -10.11 0.00
C GLY A 260 20.59 -10.81 0.74
N VAL A 261 19.37 -10.28 0.68
CA VAL A 261 18.24 -10.79 1.46
C VAL A 261 17.69 -12.07 0.83
N ASN A 262 17.90 -13.20 1.50
CA ASN A 262 17.54 -14.51 0.96
C ASN A 262 16.76 -15.43 1.94
N THR A 263 16.63 -15.02 3.20
CA THR A 263 15.92 -15.77 4.25
C THR A 263 15.00 -14.84 5.05
N VAL A 264 13.95 -15.40 5.61
CA VAL A 264 12.97 -14.63 6.40
C VAL A 264 13.58 -14.04 7.67
N ASP A 265 14.59 -14.68 8.26
CA ASP A 265 15.24 -14.20 9.49
C ASP A 265 15.95 -12.86 9.32
N MET A 266 16.23 -12.45 8.08
CA MET A 266 16.76 -11.13 7.74
C MET A 266 15.69 -10.04 7.73
N ILE A 267 14.39 -10.39 7.76
CA ILE A 267 13.27 -9.46 7.81
C ILE A 267 12.73 -9.39 9.24
N SER A 268 12.49 -8.18 9.74
CA SER A 268 11.93 -7.96 11.08
C SER A 268 10.61 -8.70 11.28
N ASP A 269 10.42 -9.31 12.45
CA ASP A 269 9.17 -9.91 12.92
C ASP A 269 8.19 -8.88 13.48
N LYS A 270 8.62 -7.61 13.62
CA LYS A 270 7.82 -6.49 14.13
C LYS A 270 7.75 -5.38 13.08
N PRO A 271 6.73 -5.38 12.21
CA PRO A 271 6.55 -4.31 11.27
C PRO A 271 6.11 -3.04 12.00
N GLN A 272 6.46 -1.90 11.43
CA GLN A 272 5.94 -0.60 11.82
C GLN A 272 4.75 -0.25 10.94
N ILE A 273 3.74 0.39 11.52
CA ILE A 273 2.57 0.86 10.79
C ILE A 273 2.72 2.34 10.52
N TYR A 274 2.45 2.74 9.29
CA TYR A 274 2.49 4.12 8.84
C TYR A 274 1.13 4.53 8.31
N ILE A 275 0.63 5.66 8.79
CA ILE A 275 -0.56 6.31 8.26
C ILE A 275 -0.13 7.69 7.81
N VAL A 276 -0.03 7.85 6.50
CA VAL A 276 0.57 9.05 5.91
C VAL A 276 -0.47 9.80 5.11
N SER A 277 -0.61 11.10 5.38
CA SER A 277 -1.52 11.96 4.64
C SER A 277 -0.78 13.05 3.87
N TYR A 278 -0.95 13.09 2.56
CA TYR A 278 -0.39 14.11 1.69
C TYR A 278 -1.40 15.23 1.41
N SER A 279 -0.92 16.48 1.40
CA SER A 279 -1.74 17.67 1.11
C SER A 279 -2.31 17.66 -0.32
N TYR A 280 -1.56 17.12 -1.28
CA TYR A 280 -1.94 16.91 -2.68
C TYR A 280 -1.07 15.81 -3.32
N THR A 281 -1.32 15.46 -4.59
CA THR A 281 -0.48 14.53 -5.38
C THR A 281 0.45 15.30 -6.32
N PRO A 282 1.78 15.34 -6.07
CA PRO A 282 2.69 16.19 -6.85
C PRO A 282 2.81 15.83 -8.33
N SER A 283 2.66 14.56 -8.67
CA SER A 283 2.74 14.07 -10.05
C SER A 283 1.46 14.28 -10.87
N LEU A 284 0.47 15.01 -10.34
CA LEU A 284 -0.79 15.29 -11.02
C LEU A 284 -0.92 16.80 -11.28
N ASP A 285 -0.96 17.17 -12.56
CA ASP A 285 -1.04 18.58 -12.98
C ASP A 285 -2.26 19.28 -12.38
N GLY A 286 -2.02 20.47 -11.81
CA GLY A 286 -3.05 21.29 -11.17
C GLY A 286 -3.56 20.76 -9.82
N ASP A 287 -3.07 19.62 -9.32
CA ASP A 287 -3.57 19.08 -8.05
C ASP A 287 -3.18 19.95 -6.85
N LYS A 288 -2.02 20.62 -6.96
CA LYS A 288 -1.53 21.63 -6.01
C LYS A 288 -2.52 22.76 -5.77
N ASP A 289 -3.32 23.11 -6.77
CA ASP A 289 -4.33 24.18 -6.66
C ASP A 289 -5.50 23.76 -5.77
N THR A 290 -5.59 22.46 -5.45
CA THR A 290 -6.56 21.88 -4.53
C THR A 290 -5.92 21.35 -3.24
N LYS A 291 -4.69 21.76 -2.93
CA LYS A 291 -3.95 21.24 -1.77
C LYS A 291 -4.67 21.54 -0.46
N SER A 292 -4.66 20.56 0.45
CA SER A 292 -5.18 20.72 1.80
C SER A 292 -4.09 21.21 2.74
N GLU A 293 -4.38 22.26 3.52
CA GLU A 293 -3.47 22.68 4.59
C GLU A 293 -3.20 21.54 5.59
N VAL A 294 -1.95 21.36 6.00
CA VAL A 294 -1.57 20.32 6.98
C VAL A 294 -2.39 20.44 8.26
N LYS A 295 -2.59 21.66 8.76
CA LYS A 295 -3.45 21.93 9.92
C LYS A 295 -4.88 21.40 9.75
N SER A 296 -5.44 21.56 8.56
CA SER A 296 -6.78 21.06 8.21
C SER A 296 -6.84 19.53 8.14
N MET A 297 -5.78 18.91 7.61
CA MET A 297 -5.63 17.44 7.60
C MET A 297 -5.55 16.88 9.02
N LYS A 298 -4.69 17.44 9.88
CA LYS A 298 -4.56 17.04 11.29
C LYS A 298 -5.87 17.14 12.06
N ARG A 299 -6.58 18.27 11.91
CA ARG A 299 -7.90 18.49 12.55
C ARG A 299 -8.92 17.45 12.09
N SER A 300 -8.94 17.17 10.80
CA SER A 300 -9.87 16.19 10.22
C SER A 300 -9.52 14.78 10.70
N PHE A 301 -8.25 14.39 10.68
CA PHE A 301 -7.78 13.12 11.22
C PHE A 301 -8.17 12.97 12.70
N TYR A 302 -7.87 13.96 13.54
CA TYR A 302 -8.26 13.93 14.96
C TYR A 302 -9.77 13.84 15.13
N LYS A 303 -10.54 14.62 14.37
CA LYS A 303 -12.00 14.57 14.42
C LYS A 303 -12.53 13.17 14.13
N TYR A 304 -12.02 12.52 13.09
CA TYR A 304 -12.46 11.18 12.71
C TYR A 304 -11.92 10.08 13.62
N LEU A 305 -10.77 10.28 14.25
CA LEU A 305 -10.19 9.33 15.19
C LEU A 305 -10.77 9.45 16.61
N TYR A 306 -11.05 10.67 17.10
CA TYR A 306 -11.32 10.96 18.52
C TYR A 306 -12.60 11.74 18.83
N ASP A 307 -13.24 12.38 17.86
CA ASP A 307 -14.41 13.27 18.09
C ASP A 307 -15.69 12.73 17.43
N SER A 308 -15.53 11.65 16.68
CA SER A 308 -16.63 10.80 16.30
C SER A 308 -17.02 10.01 17.54
N ASP A 309 -17.97 10.53 18.35
CA ASP A 309 -18.61 9.78 19.45
C ASP A 309 -18.98 8.36 18.98
N TYR A 310 -19.40 8.29 17.72
CA TYR A 310 -19.62 7.06 16.97
C TYR A 310 -18.40 6.12 16.86
N SER A 311 -17.19 6.61 16.58
CA SER A 311 -15.96 5.80 16.49
C SER A 311 -15.45 5.33 17.86
N LEU A 312 -15.62 6.16 18.89
CA LEU A 312 -15.19 5.85 20.26
C LEU A 312 -16.16 4.91 20.99
N GLU A 313 -17.46 5.06 20.79
CA GLU A 313 -18.47 4.27 21.52
C GLU A 313 -18.77 2.91 20.87
N ASN A 314 -18.61 2.78 19.54
CA ASN A 314 -19.27 1.70 18.80
C ASN A 314 -18.36 0.79 17.96
N MET A 315 -17.10 1.14 17.70
CA MET A 315 -16.30 0.43 16.70
C MET A 315 -15.08 -0.31 17.24
N LEU A 316 -14.48 0.17 18.31
CA LEU A 316 -13.20 -0.33 18.80
C LEU A 316 -13.35 -0.59 20.29
N ASN A 317 -12.89 -1.74 20.77
CA ASN A 317 -12.78 -1.93 22.20
C ASN A 317 -11.88 -0.82 22.76
N PRO A 318 -12.36 0.06 23.67
CA PRO A 318 -11.53 1.13 24.21
C PRO A 318 -10.22 0.62 24.86
N SER A 319 -10.22 -0.62 25.36
CA SER A 319 -9.01 -1.27 25.93
C SER A 319 -7.97 -1.73 24.91
N GLN A 320 -8.29 -1.81 23.61
CA GLN A 320 -7.42 -2.37 22.57
C GLN A 320 -6.74 -1.31 21.69
N ILE A 321 -7.23 -0.07 21.75
CA ILE A 321 -6.63 1.12 21.14
C ILE A 321 -6.35 2.12 22.27
N GLU A 322 -6.33 1.65 23.52
CA GLU A 322 -6.16 2.49 24.71
C GLU A 322 -4.85 3.25 24.66
N GLY A 323 -3.77 2.68 24.11
CA GLY A 323 -2.51 3.40 23.89
C GLY A 323 -2.70 4.59 22.95
N ILE A 324 -3.29 4.36 21.78
CA ILE A 324 -3.62 5.45 20.83
C ILE A 324 -4.61 6.45 21.43
N LEU A 325 -5.62 6.01 22.19
CA LEU A 325 -6.60 6.88 22.84
C LEU A 325 -6.02 7.66 24.03
N ASN A 326 -5.08 7.10 24.77
CA ASN A 326 -4.38 7.76 25.88
C ASN A 326 -3.46 8.87 25.40
N GLU A 327 -2.94 8.75 24.17
CA GLU A 327 -2.21 9.81 23.48
C GLU A 327 -3.13 10.95 22.99
N LYS A 328 -4.43 10.96 23.32
CA LYS A 328 -5.39 11.99 22.86
C LYS A 328 -4.93 13.41 23.21
N ASP A 329 -4.40 13.63 24.41
CA ASP A 329 -3.93 14.97 24.80
C ASP A 329 -2.64 15.35 24.08
N SER A 330 -1.71 14.42 23.91
CA SER A 330 -0.52 14.59 23.07
C SER A 330 -0.88 14.85 21.60
N PHE A 331 -1.97 14.24 21.11
CA PHE A 331 -2.49 14.50 19.77
C PHE A 331 -3.17 15.87 19.68
N LYS A 332 -3.93 16.30 20.71
CA LYS A 332 -4.47 17.67 20.78
C LYS A 332 -3.36 18.72 20.72
N GLU A 333 -2.25 18.50 21.42
CA GLU A 333 -1.07 19.36 21.35
C GLU A 333 -0.45 19.32 19.94
N PHE A 334 -0.29 18.13 19.36
CA PHE A 334 0.21 17.94 18.00
C PHE A 334 -0.64 18.66 16.92
N ILE A 335 -1.96 18.78 17.10
CA ILE A 335 -2.82 19.57 16.21
C ILE A 335 -2.55 21.07 16.32
N LYS A 336 -2.22 21.55 17.52
CA LYS A 336 -1.96 22.98 17.79
C LYS A 336 -0.59 23.40 17.27
N ASP A 337 0.37 22.49 17.28
CA ASP A 337 1.71 22.72 16.76
C ASP A 337 1.76 22.51 15.24
N ASP A 338 1.74 23.61 14.48
CA ASP A 338 1.81 23.58 13.03
C ASP A 338 3.20 23.18 12.50
N THR A 339 4.26 23.13 13.33
CA THR A 339 5.62 22.75 12.93
C THR A 339 5.85 21.24 12.99
N ARG A 340 5.18 20.54 13.91
CA ARG A 340 5.34 19.09 14.08
C ARG A 340 4.58 18.33 12.99
N ARG A 341 5.26 17.61 12.09
CA ARG A 341 4.61 16.88 10.97
C ARG A 341 4.26 15.42 11.28
N LYS A 342 4.89 14.84 12.31
CA LYS A 342 4.77 13.42 12.68
C LYS A 342 4.51 13.21 14.18
N ILE A 343 3.72 12.19 14.48
CA ILE A 343 3.55 11.63 15.84
C ILE A 343 3.76 10.12 15.78
N CYS A 344 4.42 9.59 16.81
CA CYS A 344 4.72 8.18 16.97
C CYS A 344 3.99 7.70 18.22
N ILE A 345 3.23 6.62 18.07
CA ILE A 345 2.42 6.02 19.13
C ILE A 345 2.84 4.56 19.26
N LYS A 346 2.96 4.10 20.50
CA LYS A 346 3.28 2.71 20.82
C LYS A 346 2.01 2.02 21.31
N GLU A 347 1.67 0.89 20.71
CA GLU A 347 0.48 0.12 21.05
C GLU A 347 0.85 -1.33 21.35
N LYS A 348 0.24 -1.91 22.39
CA LYS A 348 0.53 -3.30 22.79
C LYS A 348 -0.51 -4.25 22.21
N VAL A 349 -0.07 -5.16 21.35
CA VAL A 349 -0.91 -6.23 20.79
C VAL A 349 -0.40 -7.57 21.30
N ARG A 350 -1.19 -8.25 22.15
CA ARG A 350 -0.83 -9.53 22.82
C ARG A 350 0.47 -9.47 23.63
N GLY A 351 0.79 -8.32 24.22
CA GLY A 351 2.00 -8.12 25.02
C GLY A 351 3.21 -7.67 24.21
N GLU A 352 3.14 -7.70 22.87
CA GLU A 352 4.16 -7.15 21.99
C GLU A 352 3.86 -5.68 21.68
N GLU A 353 4.90 -4.83 21.72
CA GLU A 353 4.79 -3.41 21.38
C GLU A 353 4.99 -3.20 19.87
N TYR A 354 4.03 -2.52 19.24
CA TYR A 354 4.07 -2.10 17.85
C TYR A 354 4.08 -0.57 17.76
N ILE A 355 4.69 -0.07 16.68
CA ILE A 355 4.85 1.36 16.45
C ILE A 355 3.89 1.81 15.35
N PHE A 356 3.08 2.81 15.67
CA PHE A 356 2.22 3.53 14.75
C PHE A 356 2.79 4.93 14.51
N ASN A 357 3.17 5.19 13.26
CA ASN A 357 3.64 6.49 12.81
C ASN A 357 2.51 7.18 12.04
N ILE A 358 2.11 8.36 12.49
CA ILE A 358 1.11 9.18 11.80
C ILE A 358 1.81 10.44 11.31
N ALA A 359 1.82 10.64 9.99
CA ALA A 359 2.53 11.74 9.34
C ALA A 359 1.61 12.54 8.41
N PHE A 360 1.82 13.85 8.36
CA PHE A 360 1.13 14.76 7.46
C PHE A 360 2.18 15.53 6.67
N VAL A 361 2.12 15.41 5.35
CA VAL A 361 3.17 15.85 4.44
C VAL A 361 2.62 16.96 3.53
N ASP A 362 3.30 18.11 3.48
CA ASP A 362 3.16 19.07 2.39
C ASP A 362 4.35 18.93 1.42
N PRO A 363 4.17 18.36 0.22
CA PRO A 363 5.27 18.15 -0.72
C PRO A 363 6.06 19.39 -1.13
N ASP A 364 5.55 20.61 -0.87
CA ASP A 364 6.27 21.85 -1.12
C ASP A 364 7.30 22.18 -0.02
N GLU A 365 7.05 21.73 1.21
CA GLU A 365 7.83 22.06 2.41
C GLU A 365 8.67 20.88 2.91
N ASP A 366 8.16 19.68 2.68
CA ASP A 366 8.66 18.41 3.18
C ASP A 366 9.32 17.65 2.02
N ASN A 367 10.43 16.93 2.24
CA ASN A 367 10.94 16.01 1.21
C ASN A 367 9.94 14.85 1.07
N PRO A 368 9.11 14.84 0.02
CA PRO A 368 7.94 13.99 0.03
C PRO A 368 8.28 12.51 -0.15
N LEU A 369 9.50 12.21 -0.61
CA LEU A 369 10.03 10.86 -0.78
C LEU A 369 10.60 10.29 0.54
N VAL A 370 10.97 11.16 1.48
CA VAL A 370 11.62 10.82 2.76
C VAL A 370 10.68 11.01 3.95
N CYS A 371 9.67 11.89 3.85
CA CYS A 371 8.86 12.34 4.99
C CYS A 371 7.90 11.31 5.61
N ILE A 372 7.92 10.07 5.15
CA ILE A 372 7.35 8.96 5.92
C ILE A 372 8.21 8.68 7.17
N PHE A 373 9.50 9.04 7.20
CA PHE A 373 10.47 8.50 8.17
C PHE A 373 11.21 9.53 9.00
#